data_AF-A0A067BHF6-F1
#
_entry.id   AF-A0A067BHF6-F1
#
_cell.length_a   1.000
_cell.length_b   1.000
_cell.length_c   1.000
_cell.angle_alpha   90.00
_cell.angle_beta   90.00
_cell.angle_gamma   90.00
#
_symmetry.space_group_name_H-M   'P 1'
#
loop_
_entity.id
_entity.type
_entity.pdbx_description
1 polymer ?
#
loop_
_entity_poly.entity_id
_entity_poly.type
_entity_poly.pdbx_seq_one_letter_code
_entity_poly.pdbx_strand_id
1 'polypeptide(L)'
;MAGHKRTSQPTNTTTPRPVKRAKTETVIETFGPDMLRSILAFLQPKDALNLSSASPALDAAIDKSVWRYVLLEQCGVEPTLLKPRTQLRKKVVGLVEKKSCHHCGHIGRTKQNLYMIKVFSQHHGKKLCGMCIQYPMYHEIGLQDARRRFKVAYSQLRTLPVRHVSTGKMLNLQHVLDLVASG
;
A
#
# COMPACT_ATOMS: atom_id res chain seq x y z
N MET A 1 0.78 -53.08 -59.61
CA MET A 1 0.05 -53.24 -58.34
C MET A 1 0.68 -54.38 -57.54
N ALA A 2 1.34 -54.08 -56.43
CA ALA A 2 1.70 -55.04 -55.39
C ALA A 2 2.16 -54.23 -54.16
N GLY A 3 1.37 -54.27 -53.09
CA GLY A 3 1.57 -53.46 -51.89
C GLY A 3 2.68 -54.01 -50.99
N HIS A 4 3.67 -53.18 -50.67
CA HIS A 4 4.62 -53.44 -49.60
C HIS A 4 4.00 -53.12 -48.23
N LYS A 5 3.87 -54.16 -47.42
CA LYS A 5 3.45 -54.14 -46.02
C LYS A 5 4.59 -53.49 -45.19
N ARG A 6 4.42 -52.23 -44.79
CA ARG A 6 5.37 -51.52 -43.92
C ARG A 6 4.88 -51.65 -42.47
N THR A 7 5.54 -52.48 -41.69
CA THR A 7 5.36 -52.64 -40.24
C THR A 7 5.87 -51.38 -39.54
N SER A 8 5.00 -50.61 -38.89
CA SER A 8 5.38 -49.51 -38.00
C SER A 8 5.37 -49.99 -36.55
N GLN A 9 6.54 -49.93 -35.90
CA GLN A 9 6.67 -50.03 -34.45
C GLN A 9 6.04 -48.79 -33.78
N PRO A 10 5.32 -48.94 -32.65
CA PRO A 10 4.96 -47.81 -31.82
C PRO A 10 6.16 -47.41 -30.95
N THR A 11 6.68 -46.20 -31.15
CA THR A 11 7.62 -45.54 -30.25
C THR A 11 6.92 -45.21 -28.92
N ASN A 12 7.42 -45.79 -27.83
CA ASN A 12 7.03 -45.47 -26.47
C ASN A 12 7.43 -44.04 -26.11
N THR A 13 6.52 -43.09 -26.29
CA THR A 13 6.67 -41.73 -25.75
C THR A 13 6.06 -41.73 -24.34
N THR A 14 6.91 -41.89 -23.33
CA THR A 14 6.53 -41.77 -21.92
C THR A 14 6.14 -40.33 -21.62
N THR A 15 4.84 -40.06 -21.51
CA THR A 15 4.31 -38.79 -21.03
C THR A 15 4.73 -38.58 -19.58
N PRO A 16 5.40 -37.48 -19.21
CA PRO A 16 5.69 -37.20 -17.81
C PRO A 16 4.37 -36.95 -17.08
N ARG A 17 4.10 -37.77 -16.06
CA ARG A 17 2.94 -37.57 -15.17
C ARG A 17 3.02 -36.18 -14.53
N PRO A 18 1.89 -35.47 -14.40
CA PRO A 18 1.88 -34.22 -13.66
C PRO A 18 2.27 -34.51 -12.21
N VAL A 19 3.36 -33.88 -11.77
CA VAL A 19 3.80 -33.89 -10.38
C VAL A 19 2.63 -33.36 -9.55
N LYS A 20 2.04 -34.24 -8.72
CA LYS A 20 1.05 -33.84 -7.71
C LYS A 20 1.70 -32.78 -6.84
N ARG A 21 1.27 -31.54 -7.01
CA ARG A 21 1.61 -30.40 -6.16
C ARG A 21 1.31 -30.84 -4.72
N ALA A 22 2.34 -30.93 -3.88
CA ALA A 22 2.17 -31.24 -2.48
C ALA A 22 1.17 -30.24 -1.88
N LYS A 23 0.11 -30.77 -1.23
CA LYS A 23 -0.90 -29.96 -0.53
C LYS A 23 -0.19 -29.01 0.44
N THR A 24 -0.17 -27.73 0.10
CA THR A 24 0.15 -26.64 1.02
C THR A 24 -1.07 -26.26 1.87
N GLU A 25 -2.06 -27.15 1.98
CA GLU A 25 -3.33 -26.92 2.68
C GLU A 25 -3.22 -27.08 4.20
N THR A 26 -2.26 -27.84 4.70
CA THR A 26 -2.23 -28.25 6.12
C THR A 26 -1.77 -27.17 7.10
N VAL A 27 -0.98 -26.18 6.66
CA VAL A 27 -0.38 -25.20 7.57
C VAL A 27 -1.36 -24.09 7.96
N ILE A 28 -2.33 -23.75 7.10
CA ILE A 28 -3.27 -22.64 7.37
C ILE A 28 -4.45 -23.12 8.24
N GLU A 29 -4.86 -24.39 8.12
CA GLU A 29 -5.85 -24.99 9.03
C GLU A 29 -5.38 -25.02 10.50
N THR A 30 -4.07 -24.88 10.74
CA THR A 30 -3.49 -24.84 12.10
C THR A 30 -3.64 -23.47 12.78
N PHE A 31 -3.89 -22.39 12.03
CA PHE A 31 -4.10 -21.06 12.62
C PHE A 31 -5.59 -20.87 12.93
N GLY A 32 -5.98 -21.16 14.17
CA GLY A 32 -7.33 -20.84 14.64
C GLY A 32 -7.64 -19.33 14.52
N PRO A 33 -8.92 -18.93 14.49
CA PRO A 33 -9.34 -17.53 14.35
C PRO A 33 -8.68 -16.57 15.35
N ASP A 34 -8.42 -17.04 16.57
CA ASP A 34 -7.81 -16.23 17.62
C ASP A 34 -6.33 -15.95 17.35
N MET A 35 -5.58 -16.91 16.80
CA MET A 35 -4.19 -16.69 16.41
C MET A 35 -4.10 -15.69 15.24
N LEU A 36 -5.02 -15.78 14.27
CA LEU A 36 -5.10 -14.80 13.19
C LEU A 36 -5.46 -13.41 13.69
N ARG A 37 -6.39 -13.30 14.65
CA ARG A 37 -6.67 -12.01 15.31
C ARG A 37 -5.44 -11.45 16.02
N SER A 38 -4.68 -12.28 16.73
CA SER A 38 -3.44 -11.87 17.39
C SER A 38 -2.40 -11.37 16.38
N ILE A 39 -2.19 -12.06 15.26
CA ILE A 39 -1.30 -11.61 14.19
C ILE A 39 -1.80 -10.28 13.61
N LEU A 40 -3.10 -10.22 13.30
CA LEU A 40 -3.70 -9.05 12.66
C LEU A 40 -3.71 -7.83 13.58
N ALA A 41 -3.73 -7.99 14.90
CA ALA A 41 -3.63 -6.88 15.85
C ALA A 41 -2.37 -6.02 15.63
N PHE A 42 -1.30 -6.61 15.06
CA PHE A 42 -0.06 -5.92 14.72
C PHE A 42 -0.04 -5.39 13.27
N LEU A 43 -0.94 -5.86 12.41
CA LEU A 43 -1.03 -5.46 11.02
C LEU A 43 -1.92 -4.22 10.84
N GLN A 44 -1.60 -3.38 9.87
CA GLN A 44 -2.53 -2.34 9.42
C GLN A 44 -3.65 -2.98 8.58
N PRO A 45 -4.83 -2.35 8.48
CA PRO A 45 -5.93 -2.88 7.67
C PRO A 45 -5.55 -3.14 6.19
N LYS A 46 -4.62 -2.35 5.64
CA LYS A 46 -4.10 -2.58 4.28
C LYS A 46 -3.31 -3.89 4.18
N ASP A 47 -2.51 -4.20 5.19
CA ASP A 47 -1.71 -5.43 5.22
C ASP A 47 -2.60 -6.65 5.44
N ALA A 48 -3.65 -6.53 6.25
CA ALA A 48 -4.68 -7.54 6.40
C ALA A 48 -5.36 -7.88 5.05
N LEU A 49 -5.68 -6.85 4.24
CA LEU A 49 -6.21 -7.03 2.89
C LEU A 49 -5.22 -7.70 1.95
N ASN A 50 -3.94 -7.31 2.01
CA ASN A 50 -2.89 -7.92 1.21
C ASN A 50 -2.72 -9.40 1.57
N LEU A 51 -2.75 -9.72 2.87
CA LEU A 51 -2.64 -11.09 3.38
C LEU A 51 -3.81 -11.96 2.90
N SER A 52 -5.05 -11.47 3.01
CA SER A 52 -6.23 -12.19 2.47
C SER A 52 -6.14 -12.37 0.97
N SER A 53 -5.59 -11.39 0.24
CA SER A 53 -5.45 -11.46 -1.22
C SER A 53 -4.28 -12.34 -1.68
N ALA A 54 -3.37 -12.73 -0.78
CA ALA A 54 -2.18 -13.50 -1.12
C ALA A 54 -2.50 -14.98 -1.45
N SER A 55 -3.57 -15.54 -0.88
CA SER A 55 -4.04 -16.89 -1.25
C SER A 55 -5.51 -17.13 -0.88
N PRO A 56 -6.22 -18.02 -1.59
CA PRO A 56 -7.60 -18.40 -1.24
C PRO A 56 -7.75 -18.97 0.17
N ALA A 57 -6.73 -19.70 0.65
CA ALA A 57 -6.74 -20.26 2.00
C ALA A 57 -6.68 -19.18 3.08
N LEU A 58 -5.86 -18.13 2.89
CA LEU A 58 -5.82 -16.98 3.79
C LEU A 58 -7.09 -16.14 3.70
N ASP A 59 -7.68 -15.99 2.51
CA ASP A 59 -8.98 -15.32 2.35
C ASP A 59 -10.09 -16.03 3.12
N ALA A 60 -10.12 -17.37 3.08
CA ALA A 60 -11.07 -18.18 3.81
C ALA A 60 -10.84 -18.14 5.33
N ALA A 61 -9.57 -18.12 5.76
CA ALA A 61 -9.21 -18.09 7.18
C ALA A 61 -9.47 -16.72 7.83
N ILE A 62 -9.37 -15.62 7.08
CA ILE A 62 -9.76 -14.28 7.53
C ILE A 62 -11.29 -14.14 7.37
N ASP A 63 -12.00 -14.75 8.31
CA ASP A 63 -13.45 -14.86 8.29
C ASP A 63 -14.18 -13.54 8.67
N LYS A 64 -15.52 -13.60 8.73
CA LYS A 64 -16.36 -12.45 9.12
C LYS A 64 -16.00 -11.89 10.49
N SER A 65 -15.63 -12.74 11.44
CA SER A 65 -15.32 -12.31 12.81
C SER A 65 -14.02 -11.51 12.83
N VAL A 66 -13.03 -11.93 12.04
CA VAL A 66 -11.75 -11.26 11.87
C VAL A 66 -11.94 -9.91 11.16
N TRP A 67 -12.70 -9.85 10.06
CA TRP A 67 -12.99 -8.57 9.41
C TRP A 67 -13.78 -7.61 10.29
N ARG A 68 -14.68 -8.14 11.13
CA ARG A 68 -15.41 -7.33 12.11
C ARG A 68 -14.43 -6.73 13.12
N TYR A 69 -13.49 -7.52 13.64
CA TYR A 69 -12.42 -7.03 14.52
C TYR A 69 -11.61 -5.91 13.85
N VAL A 70 -11.14 -6.10 12.61
CA VAL A 70 -10.39 -5.07 11.86
C VAL A 70 -11.20 -3.77 11.72
N LEU A 71 -12.49 -3.86 11.43
CA LEU A 71 -13.35 -2.68 11.29
C LEU A 71 -13.53 -1.92 12.61
N LEU A 72 -13.75 -2.64 13.71
CA LEU A 72 -13.99 -2.05 15.03
C LEU A 72 -12.70 -1.48 15.62
N GLU A 73 -11.69 -2.33 15.77
CA GLU A 73 -10.48 -2.02 16.56
C GLU A 73 -9.44 -1.23 15.78
N GLN A 74 -9.35 -1.42 14.46
CA GLN A 74 -8.31 -0.79 13.66
C GLN A 74 -8.85 0.36 12.82
N CYS A 75 -10.05 0.22 12.25
CA CYS A 75 -10.65 1.27 11.43
C CYS A 75 -11.53 2.25 12.21
N GLY A 76 -11.78 2.00 13.51
CA GLY A 76 -12.62 2.85 14.37
C GLY A 76 -14.07 2.97 13.87
N VAL A 77 -14.64 1.88 13.32
CA VAL A 77 -16.03 1.85 12.90
C VAL A 77 -16.91 1.54 14.10
N GLU A 78 -17.92 2.37 14.33
CA GLU A 78 -18.90 2.12 15.39
C GLU A 78 -19.65 0.79 15.19
N PRO A 79 -19.83 -0.03 16.24
CA PRO A 79 -20.55 -1.30 16.14
C PRO A 79 -21.95 -1.19 15.54
N THR A 80 -22.65 -0.09 15.83
CA THR A 80 -24.00 0.22 15.32
C THR A 80 -24.06 0.37 13.79
N LEU A 81 -22.92 0.67 13.15
CA LEU A 81 -22.80 0.80 11.69
C LEU A 81 -22.51 -0.55 10.98
N LEU A 82 -22.42 -1.66 11.72
CA LEU A 82 -22.14 -3.00 11.19
C LEU A 82 -23.38 -3.90 11.24
N LYS A 83 -24.25 -3.75 10.24
CA LYS A 83 -25.45 -4.60 10.03
C LYS A 83 -25.04 -6.05 9.66
N PRO A 84 -25.86 -7.08 9.96
CA PRO A 84 -25.55 -8.48 9.66
C PRO A 84 -25.21 -8.77 8.19
N ARG A 85 -25.84 -8.05 7.24
CA ARG A 85 -25.61 -8.20 5.79
C ARG A 85 -24.46 -7.33 5.24
N THR A 86 -23.70 -6.65 6.11
CA THR A 86 -22.59 -5.78 5.66
C THR A 86 -21.50 -6.63 5.02
N GLN A 87 -21.06 -6.25 3.83
CA GLN A 87 -19.86 -6.82 3.20
C GLN A 87 -18.62 -6.26 3.90
N LEU A 88 -18.19 -6.91 4.99
CA LEU A 88 -17.15 -6.39 5.90
C LEU A 88 -15.82 -6.13 5.19
N ARG A 89 -15.29 -7.10 4.44
CA ARG A 89 -14.04 -6.95 3.66
C ARG A 89 -14.11 -5.77 2.69
N LYS A 90 -15.21 -5.65 1.93
CA LYS A 90 -15.42 -4.52 1.00
C LYS A 90 -15.46 -3.17 1.73
N LYS A 91 -16.04 -3.13 2.93
CA LYS A 91 -16.03 -1.93 3.78
C LYS A 91 -14.62 -1.57 4.25
N VAL A 92 -13.78 -2.56 4.59
CA VAL A 92 -12.35 -2.34 4.90
C VAL A 92 -11.62 -1.76 3.69
N VAL A 93 -11.79 -2.33 2.49
CA VAL A 93 -11.20 -1.80 1.24
C VAL A 93 -11.55 -0.32 1.06
N GLY A 94 -12.83 0.04 1.11
CA GLY A 94 -13.25 1.42 0.94
C GLY A 94 -12.75 2.37 2.04
N LEU A 95 -12.52 1.87 3.25
CA LEU A 95 -11.91 2.66 4.33
C LEU A 95 -10.42 2.86 4.12
N VAL A 96 -9.70 1.81 3.70
CA VAL A 96 -8.27 1.88 3.38
C VAL A 96 -8.03 2.90 2.26
N GLU A 97 -8.81 2.85 1.18
CA GLU A 97 -8.69 3.81 0.08
C GLU A 97 -8.96 5.26 0.51
N LYS A 98 -9.95 5.48 1.39
CA LYS A 98 -10.39 6.84 1.76
C LYS A 98 -9.61 7.45 2.93
N LYS A 99 -9.14 6.60 3.84
CA LYS A 99 -8.59 6.97 5.16
C LYS A 99 -7.16 6.50 5.40
N SER A 100 -6.43 6.03 4.39
CA SER A 100 -5.00 5.78 4.53
C SER A 100 -4.17 7.02 4.20
N CYS A 101 -3.03 7.13 4.88
CA CYS A 101 -1.95 8.02 4.48
C CYS A 101 -1.42 7.57 3.12
N HIS A 102 -1.30 8.50 2.18
CA HIS A 102 -0.77 8.23 0.85
C HIS A 102 0.69 7.77 0.89
N HIS A 103 1.49 8.28 1.83
CA HIS A 103 2.91 7.95 1.93
C HIS A 103 3.14 6.58 2.58
N CYS A 104 2.65 6.36 3.80
CA CYS A 104 2.95 5.16 4.57
C CYS A 104 1.81 4.13 4.63
N GLY A 105 0.63 4.42 4.06
CA GLY A 105 -0.53 3.54 4.13
C GLY A 105 -1.22 3.46 5.50
N HIS A 106 -0.68 4.14 6.53
CA HIS A 106 -1.22 4.12 7.89
C HIS A 106 -2.67 4.62 7.94
N ILE A 107 -3.50 3.93 8.72
CA ILE A 107 -4.89 4.30 9.00
C ILE A 107 -4.98 4.64 10.50
N GLY A 108 -5.35 5.87 10.80
CA GLY A 108 -5.56 6.29 12.18
C GLY A 108 -6.75 5.54 12.81
N ARG A 109 -6.56 4.98 14.01
CA ARG A 109 -7.60 4.27 14.78
C ARG A 109 -8.76 5.18 15.20
N THR A 110 -8.43 6.41 15.59
CA THR A 110 -9.39 7.49 15.82
C THR A 110 -9.40 8.42 14.61
N LYS A 111 -10.31 9.40 14.53
CA LYS A 111 -10.32 10.44 13.47
C LYS A 111 -9.04 11.31 13.52
N GLN A 112 -7.86 10.73 13.45
CA GLN A 112 -6.63 11.47 13.30
C GLN A 112 -6.61 12.07 11.90
N ASN A 113 -6.47 13.38 11.91
CA ASN A 113 -6.56 14.25 10.77
C ASN A 113 -5.53 13.83 9.73
N LEU A 114 -5.98 13.11 8.71
CA LEU A 114 -5.22 13.07 7.48
C LEU A 114 -5.21 14.50 6.92
N TYR A 115 -4.01 15.06 6.81
CA TYR A 115 -3.81 16.38 6.25
C TYR A 115 -3.84 16.25 4.72
N MET A 116 -4.79 16.95 4.11
CA MET A 116 -4.84 17.07 2.67
C MET A 116 -3.91 18.21 2.24
N ILE A 117 -2.99 17.91 1.32
CA ILE A 117 -2.15 18.94 0.71
C ILE A 117 -3.03 19.78 -0.22
N LYS A 118 -3.35 21.00 0.22
CA LYS A 118 -4.13 21.99 -0.55
C LYS A 118 -3.28 22.82 -1.51
N VAL A 119 -1.97 22.82 -1.31
CA VAL A 119 -1.04 23.51 -2.21
C VAL A 119 -1.06 22.80 -3.56
N PHE A 120 -1.19 23.57 -4.64
CA PHE A 120 -1.15 23.09 -6.04
C PHE A 120 0.26 22.63 -6.46
N SER A 121 0.83 21.67 -5.73
CA SER A 121 2.07 20.98 -6.06
C SER A 121 1.78 19.64 -6.75
N GLN A 122 2.83 18.91 -7.12
CA GLN A 122 2.72 17.51 -7.58
C GLN A 122 2.06 16.56 -6.55
N HIS A 123 1.89 17.03 -5.30
CA HIS A 123 1.28 16.28 -4.22
C HIS A 123 -0.11 16.81 -3.84
N HIS A 124 -0.68 17.73 -4.62
CA HIS A 124 -2.01 18.28 -4.41
C HIS A 124 -3.07 17.18 -4.27
N GLY A 125 -3.96 17.33 -3.28
CA GLY A 125 -5.04 16.39 -2.99
C GLY A 125 -4.60 15.11 -2.26
N LYS A 126 -3.29 14.84 -2.14
CA LYS A 126 -2.79 13.71 -1.35
C LYS A 126 -3.07 13.94 0.13
N LYS A 127 -3.45 12.86 0.82
CA LYS A 127 -3.75 12.83 2.25
C LYS A 127 -2.59 12.19 3.01
N LEU A 128 -2.08 12.84 4.04
CA LEU A 128 -0.93 12.36 4.81
C LEU A 128 -1.23 12.31 6.30
N CYS A 129 -0.64 11.35 7.02
CA CYS A 129 -0.66 11.37 8.47
C CYS A 129 0.23 12.50 9.02
N GLY A 130 0.05 12.83 10.30
CA GLY A 130 0.78 13.92 10.97
C GLY A 130 2.31 13.74 10.99
N MET A 131 2.81 12.51 10.88
CA MET A 131 4.25 12.25 10.74
C MET A 131 4.71 12.49 9.30
N CYS A 132 4.04 11.86 8.32
CA CYS A 132 4.48 11.94 6.93
C CYS A 132 4.35 13.34 6.33
N ILE A 133 3.41 14.16 6.79
CA ILE A 133 3.29 15.55 6.32
C ILE A 133 4.56 16.36 6.62
N GLN A 134 5.31 16.02 7.66
CA GLN A 134 6.54 16.71 8.05
C GLN A 134 7.73 16.39 7.13
N TYR A 135 7.61 15.40 6.24
CA TYR A 135 8.73 15.05 5.36
C TYR A 135 9.02 16.17 4.37
N PRO A 136 10.32 16.48 4.12
CA PRO A 136 10.72 17.58 3.26
C PRO A 136 10.11 17.54 1.86
N MET A 137 9.88 16.34 1.31
CA MET A 137 9.26 16.18 -0.02
C MET A 137 7.85 16.75 -0.14
N TYR A 138 7.14 16.96 0.98
CA TYR A 138 5.79 17.54 1.02
C TYR A 138 5.79 19.02 1.41
N HIS A 139 6.95 19.58 1.71
CA HIS A 139 7.13 20.98 2.05
C HIS A 139 7.78 21.75 0.91
N GLU A 140 7.41 23.02 0.83
CA GLU A 140 8.03 23.96 -0.07
C GLU A 140 8.68 25.09 0.71
N ILE A 141 9.72 25.67 0.11
CA ILE A 141 10.47 26.79 0.67
C ILE A 141 10.66 27.87 -0.39
N GLY A 142 10.57 29.13 0.01
CA GLY A 142 10.85 30.25 -0.87
C GLY A 142 12.33 30.31 -1.24
N LEU A 143 12.64 30.78 -2.44
CA LEU A 143 14.02 30.81 -2.94
C LEU A 143 14.97 31.62 -2.04
N GLN A 144 14.53 32.77 -1.52
CA GLN A 144 15.32 33.57 -0.58
C GLN A 144 15.52 32.88 0.77
N ASP A 145 14.51 32.16 1.27
CA ASP A 145 14.59 31.43 2.52
C ASP A 145 15.53 30.23 2.39
N ALA A 146 15.49 29.51 1.27
CA ALA A 146 16.41 28.43 0.96
C ALA A 146 17.86 28.93 0.96
N ARG A 147 18.13 30.05 0.29
CA ARG A 147 19.46 30.67 0.28
C ARG A 147 19.93 31.04 1.69
N ARG A 148 19.08 31.72 2.47
CA ARG A 148 19.44 32.16 3.83
C ARG A 148 19.68 30.99 4.77
N ARG A 149 18.80 29.97 4.73
CA ARG A 149 18.82 28.85 5.67
C ARG A 149 19.91 27.83 5.35
N PHE A 150 20.13 27.54 4.07
CA PHE A 150 21.03 26.48 3.63
C PHE A 150 22.34 26.99 3.02
N LYS A 151 22.54 28.32 2.95
CA LYS A 151 23.75 28.97 2.43
C LYS A 151 24.12 28.55 1.00
N VAL A 152 23.15 28.14 0.20
CA VAL A 152 23.33 27.69 -1.19
C VAL A 152 23.38 28.89 -2.13
N ALA A 153 24.26 28.85 -3.14
CA ALA A 153 24.34 29.91 -4.13
C ALA A 153 23.06 30.02 -4.97
N TYR A 154 22.71 31.25 -5.35
CA TYR A 154 21.50 31.51 -6.12
C TYR A 154 21.51 30.81 -7.50
N SER A 155 22.69 30.69 -8.13
CA SER A 155 22.88 29.96 -9.39
C SER A 155 22.53 28.49 -9.28
N GLN A 156 22.90 27.84 -8.17
CA GLN A 156 22.61 26.43 -7.92
C GLN A 156 21.11 26.22 -7.66
N LEU A 157 20.45 27.10 -6.89
CA LEU A 157 19.01 26.98 -6.65
C LEU A 157 18.16 27.14 -7.92
N ARG A 158 18.67 27.84 -8.94
CA ARG A 158 17.97 28.00 -10.22
C ARG A 158 17.91 26.74 -11.08
N THR A 159 18.74 25.73 -10.80
CA THR A 159 18.70 24.45 -11.53
C THR A 159 17.57 23.55 -11.04
N LEU A 160 17.00 23.83 -9.86
CA LEU A 160 15.95 23.02 -9.26
C LEU A 160 14.57 23.33 -9.87
N PRO A 161 13.65 22.33 -9.92
CA PRO A 161 12.26 22.56 -10.32
C PRO A 161 11.58 23.58 -9.39
N VAL A 162 10.92 24.58 -9.99
CA VAL A 162 10.25 25.67 -9.29
C VAL A 162 8.76 25.68 -9.62
N ARG A 163 7.95 25.95 -8.60
CA ARG A 163 6.55 26.35 -8.76
C ARG A 163 6.41 27.86 -8.62
N HIS A 164 5.75 28.48 -9.59
CA HIS A 164 5.44 29.91 -9.56
C HIS A 164 4.13 30.15 -8.82
N VAL A 165 4.15 31.08 -7.87
CA VAL A 165 2.98 31.55 -7.10
C VAL A 165 2.93 33.07 -7.12
N SER A 166 1.79 33.66 -6.75
CA SER A 166 1.62 35.12 -6.66
C SER A 166 2.68 35.81 -5.79
N THR A 167 3.16 35.12 -4.76
CA THR A 167 4.18 35.62 -3.82
C THR A 167 5.63 35.31 -4.22
N GLY A 168 5.85 34.64 -5.37
CA GLY A 168 7.20 34.37 -5.88
C GLY A 168 7.44 32.92 -6.34
N LYS A 169 8.65 32.41 -6.08
CA LYS A 169 9.11 31.10 -6.52
C LYS A 169 9.27 30.16 -5.32
N MET A 170 8.56 29.03 -5.37
CA MET A 170 8.60 27.98 -4.37
C MET A 170 9.38 26.78 -4.89
N LEU A 171 10.28 26.27 -4.06
CA LEU A 171 11.09 25.09 -4.31
C LEU A 171 10.62 23.95 -3.42
N ASN A 172 10.68 22.71 -3.91
CA ASN A 172 10.51 21.55 -3.04
C ASN A 172 11.67 21.47 -2.05
N LEU A 173 11.38 21.31 -0.75
CA LEU A 173 12.43 21.32 0.27
C LEU A 173 13.38 20.12 0.14
N GLN A 174 12.89 18.94 -0.28
CA GLN A 174 13.74 17.76 -0.50
C GLN A 174 14.83 18.05 -1.55
N HIS A 175 14.47 18.65 -2.69
CA HIS A 175 15.46 18.98 -3.73
C HIS A 175 16.53 19.97 -3.25
N VAL A 176 16.17 20.90 -2.36
CA VAL A 176 17.15 21.81 -1.74
C VAL A 176 18.09 21.03 -0.82
N LEU A 177 17.57 20.09 -0.02
CA LEU A 177 18.39 19.25 0.85
C LEU A 177 19.32 18.33 0.04
N ASP A 178 18.83 17.73 -1.05
CA ASP A 178 19.61 16.87 -1.92
C ASP A 178 20.74 17.65 -2.60
N LEU A 179 20.47 18.89 -3.03
CA LEU A 179 21.46 19.80 -3.60
C LEU A 179 22.56 20.13 -2.58
N VAL A 180 22.19 20.40 -1.32
CA VAL A 180 23.14 20.68 -0.23
C VAL A 180 23.99 19.45 0.10
N ALA A 181 23.40 18.25 0.07
CA ALA A 181 24.12 17.01 0.35
C ALA A 181 25.10 16.61 -0.76
N SER A 182 24.94 17.17 -1.97
CA SER A 182 25.75 16.82 -3.15
C SER A 182 26.95 17.76 -3.38
N GLY A 183 27.08 18.83 -2.61
CA GLY A 183 28.14 19.85 -2.74
C GLY A 183 29.05 19.89 -1.54
#